data_AF-A0A838G5R5-F1
#
_entry.id   AF-A0A838G5R5-F1
#
_cell.length_a   1.000
_cell.length_b   1.000
_cell.length_c   1.000
_cell.angle_alpha   90.00
_cell.angle_beta   90.00
_cell.angle_gamma   90.00
#
_symmetry.space_group_name_H-M   'P 1'
#
loop_
_entity.id
_entity.type
_entity.pdbx_description
1 polymer ?
#
loop_
_entity_poly.entity_id
_entity_poly.type
_entity_poly.pdbx_seq_one_letter_code
_entity_poly.pdbx_strand_id
1 'polypeptide(L)'
;MIGRPPHEIWQDSLEDGQRRLARPASVLAATGLLGGFHVTLGLLALIVTTGALAAVMPPSSAHVLGSLTFGFGLAFITLGRSELFTENFLIPVAAVAFGHSSKRAVARLWAITFVLNLVGIG
;
A
#
# COMPACT_ATOMS: atom_id res chain seq x y z
N MET A 1 20.57 10.60 -16.43
CA MET A 1 20.40 10.10 -15.05
C MET A 1 21.15 8.79 -14.92
N ILE A 2 22.27 8.73 -14.20
CA ILE A 2 22.89 7.45 -13.83
C ILE A 2 22.06 6.91 -12.68
N GLY A 3 21.37 5.79 -12.88
CA GLY A 3 20.55 5.16 -11.84
C GLY A 3 21.42 4.66 -10.68
N ARG A 4 20.88 4.68 -9.46
CA ARG A 4 21.56 4.13 -8.28
C ARG A 4 21.86 2.64 -8.50
N PRO A 5 23.02 2.12 -8.10
CA PRO A 5 23.36 0.72 -8.27
C PRO A 5 22.43 -0.20 -7.42
N PRO A 6 22.11 -1.42 -7.89
CA PRO A 6 21.11 -2.28 -7.23
C PRO A 6 21.41 -2.61 -5.77
N HIS A 7 22.67 -2.77 -5.39
CA HIS A 7 23.06 -3.09 -4.01
C HIS A 7 22.75 -1.95 -3.03
N GLU A 8 22.82 -0.70 -3.50
CA GLU A 8 22.51 0.49 -2.70
C GLU A 8 20.99 0.61 -2.50
N ILE A 9 20.19 0.40 -3.57
CA ILE A 9 18.72 0.36 -3.47
C ILE A 9 18.27 -0.73 -2.48
N TRP A 10 18.94 -1.88 -2.52
CA TRP A 10 18.65 -2.99 -1.62
C TRP A 10 18.95 -2.67 -0.16
N GLN A 11 20.12 -2.08 0.13
CA GLN A 11 20.51 -1.65 1.48
C GLN A 11 19.52 -0.64 2.05
N ASP A 12 19.18 0.40 1.28
CA ASP A 12 18.17 1.39 1.66
C ASP A 12 16.81 0.75 1.96
N SER A 13 16.39 -0.21 1.13
CA SER A 13 15.13 -0.91 1.33
C SER A 13 15.16 -1.70 2.64
N LEU A 14 16.26 -2.38 2.98
CA LEU A 14 16.39 -3.09 4.25
C LEU A 14 16.34 -2.14 5.45
N GLU A 15 16.96 -0.96 5.37
CA GLU A 15 16.84 0.07 6.39
C GLU A 15 15.38 0.55 6.54
N ASP A 16 14.69 0.78 5.44
CA ASP A 16 13.27 1.16 5.46
C ASP A 16 12.39 0.06 6.08
N GLY A 17 12.69 -1.21 5.80
CA GLY A 17 12.04 -2.35 6.44
C GLY A 17 12.22 -2.33 7.96
N GLN A 18 13.43 -2.07 8.45
CA GLN A 18 13.69 -1.91 9.89
C GLN A 18 12.93 -0.73 10.49
N ARG A 19 12.96 0.43 9.83
CA ARG A 19 12.26 1.64 10.26
C ARG A 19 10.75 1.38 10.37
N ARG A 20 10.15 0.71 9.39
CA ARG A 20 8.71 0.32 9.42
C ARG A 20 8.41 -0.63 10.57
N LEU A 21 9.23 -1.65 10.79
CA LEU A 21 9.06 -2.62 11.89
C LEU A 21 9.19 -1.99 13.27
N ALA A 22 10.02 -0.96 13.41
CA ALA A 22 10.24 -0.21 14.65
C ALA A 22 9.13 0.82 14.95
N ARG A 23 8.23 1.13 14.00
CA ARG A 23 7.16 2.13 14.21
C ARG A 23 6.29 1.78 15.43
N PRO A 24 5.86 2.79 16.21
CA PRO A 24 4.94 2.57 17.31
C PRO A 24 3.55 2.17 16.77
N ALA A 25 2.80 1.41 17.57
CA ALA A 25 1.50 0.87 17.16
C ALA A 25 0.48 1.96 16.77
N SER A 26 0.53 3.13 17.41
CA SER A 26 -0.33 4.28 17.08
C SER A 26 -0.08 4.81 15.68
N VAL A 27 1.21 4.90 15.28
CA VAL A 27 1.58 5.31 13.92
C VAL A 27 1.11 4.26 12.92
N LEU A 28 1.36 2.98 13.19
CA LEU A 28 0.90 1.88 12.32
C LEU A 28 -0.62 1.85 12.18
N ALA A 29 -1.36 2.15 13.24
CA ALA A 29 -2.81 2.22 13.21
C ALA A 29 -3.29 3.39 12.34
N ALA A 30 -2.74 4.58 12.52
CA ALA A 30 -3.08 5.76 11.73
C ALA A 30 -2.74 5.56 10.24
N THR A 31 -1.52 5.12 9.92
CA THR A 31 -1.09 4.89 8.54
C THR A 31 -1.79 3.70 7.90
N GLY A 32 -2.14 2.67 8.68
CA GLY A 32 -2.95 1.54 8.23
C GLY A 32 -4.38 1.94 7.88
N LEU A 33 -5.02 2.75 8.73
CA LEU A 33 -6.38 3.23 8.47
C LEU A 33 -6.42 4.11 7.21
N LEU A 34 -5.46 5.04 7.08
CA LEU A 34 -5.30 5.85 5.88
C LEU A 34 -5.04 5.00 4.64
N GLY A 35 -4.27 3.92 4.77
CA GLY A 35 -4.03 2.97 3.67
C GLY A 35 -5.31 2.35 3.15
N GLY A 36 -6.20 1.89 4.05
CA GLY A 36 -7.52 1.38 3.68
C GLY A 36 -8.38 2.44 2.99
N PHE A 37 -8.44 3.64 3.56
CA PHE A 37 -9.20 4.76 2.99
C PHE A 37 -8.75 5.13 1.56
N HIS A 38 -7.44 5.16 1.30
CA HIS A 38 -6.92 5.42 -0.05
C HIS A 38 -7.34 4.33 -1.05
N VAL A 39 -7.39 3.06 -0.64
CA VAL A 39 -7.93 1.97 -1.48
C VAL A 39 -9.40 2.20 -1.79
N THR A 40 -10.20 2.61 -0.80
CA THR A 40 -11.62 2.97 -0.98
C THR A 40 -11.79 4.11 -1.97
N LEU A 41 -10.98 5.18 -1.87
CA LEU A 41 -11.01 6.28 -2.83
C LEU A 41 -10.69 5.81 -4.26
N GLY A 42 -9.69 4.94 -4.41
CA GLY A 42 -9.38 4.34 -5.71
C GLY A 42 -10.53 3.50 -6.26
N LEU A 43 -11.15 2.69 -5.41
CA LEU A 43 -12.30 1.86 -5.80
C LEU A 43 -13.51 2.73 -6.19
N LEU A 44 -13.79 3.79 -5.43
CA LEU A 44 -14.85 4.74 -5.76
C LEU A 44 -14.58 5.43 -7.10
N ALA A 45 -13.34 5.87 -7.36
CA ALA A 45 -12.97 6.45 -8.65
C ALA A 45 -13.24 5.46 -9.79
N LEU A 46 -12.79 4.20 -9.65
CA LEU A 46 -13.05 3.13 -10.63
C LEU A 46 -14.55 2.95 -10.87
N ILE A 47 -15.34 2.80 -9.82
CA ILE A 47 -16.78 2.50 -9.92
C ILE A 47 -17.52 3.67 -10.57
N VAL A 48 -17.28 4.89 -10.10
CA VAL A 48 -17.96 6.10 -10.61
C VAL A 48 -17.59 6.34 -12.07
N THR A 49 -16.31 6.25 -12.42
CA THR A 49 -15.88 6.45 -13.81
C THR A 49 -16.38 5.33 -14.72
N THR A 50 -16.29 4.07 -14.31
CA THR A 50 -16.82 2.93 -15.09
C THR A 50 -18.32 3.10 -15.32
N GLY A 51 -19.09 3.45 -14.28
CA GLY A 51 -20.53 3.66 -14.37
C GLY A 51 -20.91 4.81 -15.30
N ALA A 52 -20.19 5.93 -15.25
CA ALA A 52 -20.41 7.05 -16.14
C ALA A 52 -20.10 6.69 -17.61
N LEU A 53 -18.99 5.98 -17.86
CA LEU A 53 -18.59 5.58 -19.20
C LEU A 53 -19.52 4.51 -19.80
N ALA A 54 -20.06 3.60 -18.98
CA ALA A 54 -20.97 2.55 -19.45
C ALA A 54 -22.26 3.10 -20.11
N ALA A 55 -22.63 4.36 -19.87
CA ALA A 55 -23.74 5.03 -20.55
C ALA A 55 -23.46 5.37 -22.02
N VAL A 56 -22.19 5.42 -22.44
CA VAL A 56 -21.76 5.91 -23.76
C VAL A 56 -20.84 4.96 -24.52
N MET A 57 -20.43 3.84 -23.93
CA MET A 57 -19.56 2.86 -24.58
C MET A 57 -19.77 1.42 -24.05
N PRO A 58 -19.26 0.39 -24.75
CA PRO A 58 -19.40 -1.00 -24.32
C PRO A 58 -18.84 -1.24 -22.91
N PRO A 59 -19.44 -2.14 -22.10
CA PRO A 59 -19.03 -2.39 -20.71
C PRO A 59 -17.55 -2.76 -20.55
N SER A 60 -16.98 -3.52 -21.50
CA SER A 60 -15.57 -3.90 -21.49
C SER A 60 -14.64 -2.69 -21.63
N SER A 61 -14.94 -1.79 -22.57
CA SER A 61 -14.20 -0.54 -22.77
C SER A 61 -14.34 0.40 -21.58
N ALA A 62 -15.57 0.55 -21.05
CA ALA A 62 -15.83 1.37 -19.87
C ALA A 62 -15.05 0.87 -18.65
N HIS A 63 -15.00 -0.44 -18.42
CA HIS A 63 -14.26 -1.04 -17.31
C HIS A 63 -12.75 -0.85 -17.47
N VAL A 64 -12.19 -1.05 -18.67
CA VAL A 64 -10.76 -0.81 -18.93
C VAL A 64 -10.40 0.65 -18.63
N LEU A 65 -11.16 1.61 -19.18
CA LEU A 65 -10.89 3.03 -18.96
C LEU A 65 -11.13 3.45 -17.50
N GLY A 66 -12.19 2.95 -16.87
CA GLY A 66 -12.45 3.17 -15.44
C GLY A 66 -11.36 2.61 -14.55
N SER A 67 -10.78 1.44 -14.87
CA SER A 67 -9.68 0.86 -14.10
C SER A 67 -8.41 1.71 -14.08
N LEU A 68 -8.19 2.57 -15.09
CA LEU A 68 -7.09 3.54 -15.07
C LEU A 68 -7.25 4.54 -13.91
N THR A 69 -8.49 4.86 -13.52
CA THR A 69 -8.76 5.79 -12.41
C THR A 69 -8.42 5.21 -11.03
N PHE A 70 -8.46 3.88 -10.90
CA PHE A 70 -8.00 3.18 -9.69
C PHE A 70 -6.52 3.44 -9.41
N GLY A 71 -5.70 3.54 -10.46
CA GLY A 71 -4.27 3.85 -10.35
C GLY A 71 -3.99 5.20 -9.67
N PHE A 72 -4.86 6.20 -9.84
CA PHE A 72 -4.75 7.47 -9.13
C PHE A 72 -5.07 7.32 -7.63
N GLY A 73 -6.02 6.45 -7.27
CA GLY A 73 -6.28 6.09 -5.87
C GLY A 73 -5.06 5.48 -5.18
N LEU A 74 -4.33 4.63 -5.90
CA LEU A 74 -3.05 4.07 -5.45
C LEU A 74 -1.95 5.12 -5.33
N ALA A 75 -1.90 6.14 -6.19
CA ALA A 75 -0.89 7.20 -6.09
C ALA A 75 -0.96 7.98 -4.77
N PHE A 76 -2.17 8.12 -4.18
CA PHE A 76 -2.33 8.74 -2.86
C PHE A 76 -1.71 7.92 -1.72
N ILE A 77 -1.57 6.60 -1.89
CA ILE A 77 -0.90 5.73 -0.91
C ILE A 77 0.57 6.11 -0.76
N THR A 78 1.24 6.33 -1.90
CA THR A 78 2.65 6.75 -1.94
C THR A 78 2.85 8.14 -1.36
N LEU A 79 1.95 9.08 -1.65
CA LEU A 79 2.01 10.46 -1.14
C LEU A 79 1.69 10.54 0.36
N GLY A 80 0.72 9.76 0.84
CA GLY A 80 0.29 9.76 2.24
C GLY A 80 1.21 8.99 3.19
N ARG A 81 2.25 8.30 2.67
CA ARG A 81 3.13 7.42 3.44
C ARG A 81 2.34 6.41 4.29
N SER A 82 1.18 5.97 3.78
CA SER A 82 0.31 5.01 4.44
C SER A 82 0.94 3.61 4.47
N GLU A 83 0.38 2.73 5.30
CA GLU A 83 0.87 1.36 5.45
C GLU A 83 -0.20 0.39 4.94
N LEU A 84 0.05 -0.21 3.77
CA LEU A 84 -0.75 -1.34 3.31
C LEU A 84 -0.17 -2.66 3.83
N PHE A 85 -1.06 -3.57 4.22
CA PHE A 85 -0.71 -4.93 4.61
C PHE A 85 0.13 -5.65 3.54
N THR A 86 -0.26 -5.52 2.26
CA THR A 86 0.40 -6.19 1.13
C THR A 86 1.81 -5.65 0.82
N GLU A 87 2.07 -4.37 1.10
CA GLU A 87 3.40 -3.76 0.93
C GLU A 87 4.43 -4.27 1.95
N ASN A 88 3.96 -4.95 3.00
CA ASN A 88 4.78 -5.43 4.09
C ASN A 88 5.27 -6.87 3.91
N PHE A 89 5.07 -7.47 2.73
CA PHE A 89 5.44 -8.87 2.45
C PHE A 89 6.89 -9.07 2.01
N LEU A 90 7.48 -8.08 1.33
CA LEU A 90 8.84 -8.21 0.83
C LEU A 90 9.85 -7.59 1.80
N ILE A 91 9.80 -6.26 1.93
CA ILE A 91 10.88 -5.51 2.57
C ILE A 91 10.98 -5.74 4.09
N PRO A 92 9.89 -5.68 4.88
CA PRO A 92 9.95 -6.02 6.31
C PRO A 92 10.33 -7.48 6.58
N VAL A 93 9.85 -8.41 5.75
CA VAL A 93 10.21 -9.83 5.87
C VAL A 93 11.70 -10.04 5.58
N ALA A 94 12.22 -9.39 4.53
CA ALA A 94 13.65 -9.38 4.25
C ALA A 94 14.46 -8.81 5.41
N ALA A 95 14.05 -7.68 5.99
CA ALA A 95 14.73 -7.11 7.16
C ALA A 95 14.86 -8.12 8.32
N VAL A 96 13.81 -8.91 8.60
CA VAL A 96 13.88 -10.01 9.58
C VAL A 96 14.78 -11.16 9.10
N ALA A 97 14.69 -11.57 7.84
CA ALA A 97 15.51 -12.65 7.27
C ALA A 97 17.01 -12.34 7.33
N PHE A 98 17.39 -11.07 7.20
CA PHE A 98 18.76 -10.59 7.34
C PHE A 98 19.14 -10.19 8.78
N GLY A 99 18.34 -10.56 9.78
CA GLY A 99 18.69 -10.42 11.20
C GLY A 99 18.46 -9.03 11.81
N HIS A 100 17.79 -8.12 11.11
CA HIS A 100 17.62 -6.74 11.57
C HIS A 100 16.39 -6.50 12.46
N SER A 101 15.52 -7.50 12.63
CA SER A 101 14.36 -7.41 13.52
C SER A 101 13.82 -8.80 13.88
N SER A 102 12.76 -8.85 14.68
CA SER A 102 12.15 -10.11 15.12
C SER A 102 10.92 -10.48 14.28
N LYS A 103 10.64 -11.79 14.16
CA LYS A 103 9.41 -12.31 13.54
C LYS A 103 8.13 -11.75 14.20
N ARG A 104 8.19 -11.45 15.50
CA ARG A 104 7.08 -10.82 16.24
C ARG A 104 6.78 -9.40 15.75
N ALA A 105 7.80 -8.65 15.33
CA ALA A 105 7.61 -7.30 14.79
C ALA A 105 6.83 -7.33 13.46
N VAL A 106 7.13 -8.29 12.58
CA VAL A 106 6.38 -8.52 11.33
C VAL A 106 4.94 -8.91 11.64
N ALA A 107 4.72 -9.87 12.55
CA ALA A 107 3.37 -10.28 12.93
C ALA A 107 2.54 -9.10 13.51
N ARG A 108 3.15 -8.25 14.35
CA ARG A 108 2.52 -7.03 14.87
C ARG A 108 2.17 -6.05 13.75
N LEU A 109 3.11 -5.78 12.85
CA LEU A 109 2.92 -4.89 11.71
C LEU A 109 1.76 -5.38 10.83
N TRP A 110 1.76 -6.66 10.50
CA TRP A 110 0.70 -7.30 9.71
C TRP A 110 -0.65 -7.27 10.40
N ALA A 111 -0.74 -7.66 11.67
CA ALA A 111 -2.02 -7.69 12.39
C ALA A 111 -2.66 -6.30 12.45
N ILE A 112 -1.88 -5.27 12.79
CA ILE A 112 -2.37 -3.89 12.85
C ILE A 112 -2.78 -3.42 11.45
N THR A 113 -1.88 -3.48 10.47
CA THR A 113 -2.17 -2.95 9.12
C THR A 113 -3.31 -3.70 8.44
N PHE A 114 -3.41 -5.03 8.59
CA PHE A 114 -4.52 -5.81 8.06
C PHE A 114 -5.86 -5.35 8.62
N VAL A 115 -5.99 -5.30 9.96
CA VAL A 115 -7.24 -4.88 10.61
C VAL A 115 -7.60 -3.46 10.22
N LEU A 116 -6.65 -2.52 10.29
CA LEU A 116 -6.94 -1.11 10.02
C LEU A 116 -7.16 -0.83 8.52
N ASN A 117 -6.51 -1.57 7.61
CA ASN A 117 -6.84 -1.50 6.19
C ASN A 117 -8.29 -1.95 5.94
N LEU A 118 -8.72 -3.06 6.54
CA LEU A 118 -10.10 -3.53 6.40
C LEU A 118 -11.11 -2.53 6.98
N VAL A 119 -10.81 -1.93 8.13
CA VAL A 119 -11.64 -0.87 8.72
C VAL A 119 -11.69 0.38 7.84
N GLY A 120 -10.60 0.74 7.16
CA GLY A 120 -10.61 1.86 6.21
C GLY A 120 -11.34 1.54 4.90
N ILE A 121 -11.49 0.26 4.56
CA ILE A 121 -12.22 -0.22 3.38
C ILE A 121 -13.73 -0.30 3.62
N GLY A 122 -14.13 -0.76 4.81
CA GLY A 122 -15.53 -0.91 5.22
C GLY A 122 -16.20 0.41 5.58
#